data_AF-A0A955K7E1-F1
#
_entry.id   AF-A0A955K7E1-F1
#
_cell.length_a   1.000
_cell.length_b   1.000
_cell.length_c   1.000
_cell.angle_alpha   90.00
_cell.angle_beta   90.00
_cell.angle_gamma   90.00
#
_symmetry.space_group_name_H-M   'P 1'
#
loop_
_entity.id
_entity.type
_entity.pdbx_description
1 polymer ?
#
loop_
_entity_poly.entity_id
_entity_poly.type
_entity_poly.pdbx_seq_one_letter_code
_entity_poly.pdbx_strand_id
1 'polypeptide(L)'
;MCGIIGLIASKSSPNNIEALVLGLKRMEYRGYDSAGIAFMTGNQIKTVRSKGKIASLEDKLGQSLESTKLGIGHTRWATHGDPSEINAHPHTVGKVSIVHNGIIENYQELKQELIELGCEFSSETDSEVVAQLINYYYQQSDLDFVGAVRQALTRLKGAYGLAIIAEDQPDQLIVARQASPLLIGLSDHATYIASDPMAIISYTDRIIYLEDKEYAVLEAGSYQVYDFDHNLRDVTPETIELDPGQIQKSGYAHFLIKEIMEQPEAVINVLRGRIDKQNFSSHLGGLNLPDDYFRKIDRILIVACGTAYY
;
A
#
# COMPACT_ATOMS: atom_id res chain seq x y z
N MET A 1 0.50 6.31 -9.99
CA MET A 1 1.03 5.31 -9.02
C MET A 1 -0.17 4.61 -8.44
N CYS A 2 -0.20 3.29 -8.26
CA CYS A 2 -1.40 2.65 -7.69
C CYS A 2 -1.56 2.95 -6.18
N GLY A 3 -2.71 2.60 -5.59
CA GLY A 3 -2.99 2.72 -4.16
C GLY A 3 -3.34 1.37 -3.54
N ILE A 4 -2.74 1.03 -2.39
CA ILE A 4 -3.08 -0.16 -1.59
C ILE A 4 -3.67 0.28 -0.27
N ILE A 5 -4.76 -0.37 0.14
CA ILE A 5 -5.34 -0.29 1.49
C ILE A 5 -5.62 -1.72 1.97
N GLY A 6 -5.59 -1.94 3.27
CA GLY A 6 -6.08 -3.16 3.88
C GLY A 6 -6.25 -2.99 5.37
N LEU A 7 -6.97 -3.92 5.99
CA LEU A 7 -7.13 -3.94 7.43
C LEU A 7 -7.39 -5.36 7.92
N ILE A 8 -7.02 -5.59 9.17
CA ILE A 8 -7.46 -6.69 9.99
C ILE A 8 -7.91 -6.15 11.35
N ALA A 9 -9.18 -6.35 11.70
CA ALA A 9 -9.79 -5.86 12.92
C ALA A 9 -10.08 -7.01 13.89
N SER A 10 -10.36 -6.72 15.17
CA SER A 10 -10.72 -7.75 16.16
C SER A 10 -12.17 -8.23 16.00
N LYS A 11 -13.03 -7.39 15.43
CA LYS A 11 -14.46 -7.65 15.23
C LYS A 11 -14.84 -7.47 13.76
N SER A 12 -15.73 -8.35 13.30
CA SER A 12 -16.37 -8.20 12.00
C SER A 12 -17.38 -7.04 12.02
N SER A 13 -17.31 -6.14 11.05
CA SER A 13 -18.19 -4.96 10.97
C SER A 13 -18.33 -4.46 9.53
N PRO A 14 -19.50 -3.90 9.13
CA PRO A 14 -19.65 -3.21 7.85
C PRO A 14 -18.74 -1.98 7.71
N ASN A 15 -18.45 -1.30 8.82
CA ASN A 15 -17.58 -0.12 8.87
C ASN A 15 -16.15 -0.44 8.38
N ASN A 16 -15.74 -1.71 8.43
CA ASN A 16 -14.46 -2.15 7.91
C ASN A 16 -14.44 -2.07 6.36
N ILE A 17 -15.54 -2.43 5.70
CA ILE A 17 -15.66 -2.23 4.24
C ILE A 17 -15.68 -0.73 3.91
N GLU A 18 -16.40 0.07 4.70
CA GLU A 18 -16.39 1.53 4.53
C GLU A 18 -14.98 2.11 4.67
N ALA A 19 -14.19 1.59 5.60
CA ALA A 19 -12.81 2.02 5.80
C ALA A 19 -11.90 1.69 4.60
N LEU A 20 -12.05 0.51 4.01
CA LEU A 20 -11.35 0.17 2.77
C LEU A 20 -11.73 1.15 1.65
N VAL A 21 -13.03 1.36 1.43
CA VAL A 21 -13.53 2.27 0.37
C VAL A 21 -13.07 3.72 0.60
N LEU A 22 -13.14 4.22 1.83
CA LEU A 22 -12.68 5.56 2.17
C LEU A 22 -11.17 5.71 1.97
N GLY A 23 -10.39 4.69 2.34
CA GLY A 23 -8.95 4.64 2.08
C GLY A 23 -8.65 4.73 0.59
N LEU A 24 -9.36 3.96 -0.25
CA LEU A 24 -9.25 4.06 -1.71
C LEU A 24 -9.57 5.47 -2.20
N LYS A 25 -10.64 6.11 -1.71
CA LYS A 25 -11.03 7.48 -2.12
C LYS A 25 -9.93 8.49 -1.89
N ARG A 26 -9.23 8.37 -0.75
CA ARG A 26 -8.10 9.24 -0.41
C ARG A 26 -6.88 9.01 -1.28
N MET A 27 -6.80 7.88 -1.98
CA MET A 27 -5.73 7.54 -2.92
C MET A 27 -6.17 7.59 -4.39
N GLU A 28 -7.37 8.07 -4.72
CA GLU A 28 -7.88 8.14 -6.10
C GLU A 28 -7.00 9.04 -6.98
N TYR A 29 -6.34 10.04 -6.38
CA TYR A 29 -5.40 10.90 -7.08
C TYR A 29 -4.16 10.15 -7.61
N ARG A 30 -3.87 8.97 -7.08
CA ARG A 30 -2.74 8.14 -7.52
C ARG A 30 -3.12 7.26 -8.73
N GLY A 31 -4.35 6.76 -8.78
CA GLY A 31 -4.87 5.90 -9.86
C GLY A 31 -6.40 5.82 -9.88
N TYR A 32 -6.98 5.84 -11.09
CA TYR A 32 -8.43 5.95 -11.32
C TYR A 32 -8.95 5.12 -12.51
N ASP A 33 -8.12 4.21 -13.05
CA ASP A 33 -8.51 3.37 -14.20
C ASP A 33 -9.44 2.23 -13.79
N SER A 34 -9.27 1.72 -12.58
CA SER A 34 -10.12 0.70 -11.94
C SER A 34 -9.86 0.64 -10.44
N ALA A 35 -10.80 0.08 -9.69
CA ALA A 35 -10.67 -0.17 -8.26
C ALA A 35 -11.34 -1.48 -7.85
N GLY A 36 -10.95 -2.02 -6.70
CA GLY A 36 -11.61 -3.18 -6.12
C GLY A 36 -11.21 -3.46 -4.69
N ILE A 37 -11.99 -4.32 -4.05
CA ILE A 37 -11.73 -4.84 -2.71
C ILE A 37 -11.98 -6.34 -2.65
N ALA A 38 -11.26 -7.02 -1.76
CA ALA A 38 -11.47 -8.40 -1.37
C ALA A 38 -11.55 -8.45 0.14
N PHE A 39 -12.57 -9.12 0.66
CA PHE A 39 -12.82 -9.16 2.09
C PHE A 39 -13.42 -10.50 2.50
N MET A 40 -13.20 -10.88 3.76
CA MET A 40 -13.75 -12.10 4.34
C MET A 40 -15.24 -11.91 4.66
N THR A 41 -16.08 -12.78 4.11
CA THR A 41 -17.48 -12.94 4.53
C THR A 41 -17.69 -14.39 4.98
N GLY A 42 -17.87 -14.58 6.29
CA GLY A 42 -17.84 -15.93 6.87
C GLY A 42 -16.46 -16.56 6.64
N ASN A 43 -16.42 -17.69 5.93
CA ASN A 43 -15.19 -18.45 5.64
C ASN A 43 -14.80 -18.37 4.15
N GLN A 44 -15.21 -17.32 3.44
CA GLN A 44 -14.94 -17.13 2.01
C GLN A 44 -14.44 -15.72 1.74
N ILE A 45 -13.58 -15.59 0.74
CA ILE A 45 -13.18 -14.27 0.22
C ILE A 45 -14.20 -13.86 -0.84
N LYS A 46 -14.86 -12.72 -0.60
CA LYS A 46 -15.65 -12.04 -1.61
C LYS A 46 -14.82 -10.95 -2.27
N THR A 47 -14.76 -10.95 -3.61
CA THR A 47 -14.04 -9.95 -4.40
C THR A 47 -15.03 -9.11 -5.19
N VAL A 48 -14.92 -7.78 -5.09
CA VAL A 48 -15.73 -6.82 -5.86
C VAL A 48 -14.78 -5.87 -6.58
N ARG A 49 -14.91 -5.80 -7.91
CA ARG A 49 -14.04 -4.99 -8.78
C ARG A 49 -14.87 -4.12 -9.71
N SER A 50 -14.35 -2.98 -10.10
CA SER A 50 -15.00 -2.08 -11.05
C SER A 50 -13.98 -1.36 -11.92
N LYS A 51 -14.32 -1.18 -13.20
CA LYS A 51 -13.56 -0.31 -14.11
C LYS A 51 -13.96 1.14 -13.84
N GLY A 52 -13.00 2.04 -13.91
CA GLY A 52 -13.18 3.47 -13.69
C GLY A 52 -13.03 3.88 -12.23
N LYS A 53 -13.75 4.95 -11.88
CA LYS A 53 -13.65 5.63 -10.59
C LYS A 53 -14.25 4.82 -9.44
N ILE A 54 -13.92 5.21 -8.22
CA ILE A 54 -14.36 4.51 -7.00
C ILE A 54 -15.89 4.54 -6.85
N ALA A 55 -16.57 5.57 -7.35
CA ALA A 55 -18.04 5.62 -7.36
C ALA A 55 -18.66 4.36 -8.00
N SER A 56 -18.06 3.84 -9.07
CA SER A 56 -18.53 2.62 -9.74
C SER A 56 -18.27 1.35 -8.92
N LEU A 57 -17.34 1.37 -7.97
CA LEU A 57 -17.14 0.29 -6.99
C LEU A 57 -18.21 0.37 -5.89
N GLU A 58 -18.53 1.59 -5.41
CA GLU A 58 -19.57 1.81 -4.41
C GLU A 58 -20.95 1.37 -4.91
N ASP A 59 -21.29 1.72 -6.16
CA ASP A 59 -22.54 1.29 -6.78
C ASP A 59 -22.70 -0.24 -6.79
N LYS A 60 -21.59 -0.98 -6.99
CA LYS A 60 -21.58 -2.45 -6.97
C LYS A 60 -21.67 -3.05 -5.57
N LEU A 61 -21.06 -2.40 -4.58
CA LEU A 61 -21.15 -2.81 -3.18
C LEU A 61 -22.56 -2.58 -2.62
N GLY A 62 -23.25 -1.55 -3.12
CA GLY A 62 -24.59 -1.19 -2.70
C GLY A 62 -24.62 -0.55 -1.31
N GLN A 63 -25.83 -0.35 -0.79
CA GLN A 63 -26.03 0.37 0.49
C GLN A 63 -25.93 -0.52 1.73
N SER A 64 -26.18 -1.82 1.58
CA SER A 64 -26.15 -2.78 2.70
C SER A 64 -24.83 -3.55 2.68
N LEU A 65 -23.81 -2.99 3.30
CA LEU A 65 -22.49 -3.59 3.35
C LEU A 65 -22.48 -4.82 4.27
N GLU A 66 -21.77 -5.86 3.83
CA GLU A 66 -21.52 -7.05 4.63
C GLU A 66 -20.54 -6.75 5.76
N SER A 67 -20.56 -7.56 6.82
CA SER A 67 -19.59 -7.44 7.90
C SER A 67 -18.33 -8.22 7.56
N THR A 68 -17.17 -7.59 7.69
CA THR A 68 -15.88 -8.27 7.53
C THR A 68 -14.93 -7.96 8.66
N LYS A 69 -14.02 -8.89 8.97
CA LYS A 69 -12.89 -8.70 9.90
C LYS A 69 -11.59 -8.34 9.17
N LEU A 70 -11.46 -8.81 7.93
CA LEU A 70 -10.21 -8.82 7.17
C LEU A 70 -10.52 -8.45 5.72
N GLY A 71 -9.76 -7.49 5.17
CA GLY A 71 -9.88 -7.18 3.76
C GLY A 71 -8.74 -6.31 3.23
N ILE A 72 -8.62 -6.30 1.91
CA ILE A 72 -7.64 -5.56 1.13
C ILE A 72 -8.34 -4.85 -0.03
N GLY A 73 -7.77 -3.75 -0.49
CA GLY A 73 -8.30 -2.92 -1.55
C GLY A 73 -7.22 -2.28 -2.40
N HIS A 74 -7.59 -1.93 -3.62
CA HIS A 74 -6.68 -1.34 -4.58
C HIS A 74 -7.32 -0.27 -5.46
N THR A 75 -6.56 0.78 -5.76
CA THR A 75 -6.80 1.67 -6.91
C THR A 75 -5.68 1.48 -7.92
N ARG A 76 -6.06 1.32 -9.20
CA ARG A 76 -5.13 0.96 -10.27
C ARG A 76 -4.88 2.12 -11.23
N TRP A 77 -3.62 2.28 -11.59
CA TRP A 77 -3.15 2.95 -12.79
C TRP A 77 -2.55 1.87 -13.69
N ALA A 78 -3.17 1.57 -14.82
CA ALA A 78 -2.80 0.40 -15.62
C ALA A 78 -1.41 0.57 -16.27
N THR A 79 -0.52 -0.40 -16.03
CA THR A 79 0.80 -0.50 -16.70
C THR A 79 0.88 -1.71 -17.63
N HIS A 80 0.29 -2.85 -17.23
CA HIS A 80 0.15 -4.06 -18.02
C HIS A 80 -1.33 -4.44 -18.17
N GLY A 81 -1.77 -4.77 -19.38
CA GLY A 81 -3.16 -5.12 -19.68
C GLY A 81 -4.11 -3.92 -19.61
N ASP A 82 -5.10 -3.91 -20.51
CA ASP A 82 -6.05 -2.81 -20.61
C ASP A 82 -6.87 -2.62 -19.32
N PRO A 83 -7.31 -1.38 -19.00
CA PRO A 83 -8.28 -1.14 -17.94
C PRO A 83 -9.55 -1.95 -18.15
N SER A 84 -9.71 -3.01 -17.35
CA SER A 84 -10.84 -3.93 -17.38
C SER A 84 -11.12 -4.42 -15.96
N GLU A 85 -12.32 -4.97 -15.74
CA GLU A 85 -12.67 -5.56 -14.45
C GLU A 85 -11.84 -6.80 -14.13
N ILE A 86 -11.43 -7.54 -15.16
CA ILE A 86 -10.60 -8.75 -15.04
C ILE A 86 -9.17 -8.39 -14.60
N ASN A 87 -8.63 -7.30 -15.14
CA ASN A 87 -7.29 -6.81 -14.81
C ASN A 87 -7.26 -5.90 -13.56
N ALA A 88 -8.44 -5.55 -13.01
CA ALA A 88 -8.53 -4.83 -11.75
C ALA A 88 -8.13 -5.76 -10.60
N HIS A 89 -7.46 -5.18 -9.61
CA HIS A 89 -7.13 -5.87 -8.37
C HIS A 89 -8.34 -5.77 -7.41
N PRO A 90 -8.46 -6.64 -6.40
CA PRO A 90 -7.57 -7.77 -6.07
C PRO A 90 -7.60 -8.92 -7.07
N HIS A 91 -6.48 -9.66 -7.18
CA HIS A 91 -6.42 -10.93 -7.91
C HIS A 91 -6.62 -12.08 -6.91
N THR A 92 -7.63 -12.91 -7.14
CA THR A 92 -7.98 -14.04 -6.28
C THR A 92 -7.79 -15.34 -7.04
N VAL A 93 -6.94 -16.22 -6.52
CA VAL A 93 -6.64 -17.54 -7.07
C VAL A 93 -6.77 -18.57 -5.95
N GLY A 94 -7.61 -19.58 -6.16
CA GLY A 94 -7.88 -20.59 -5.14
C GLY A 94 -8.33 -19.92 -3.84
N LYS A 95 -7.54 -20.11 -2.78
CA LYS A 95 -7.82 -19.53 -1.45
C LYS A 95 -7.16 -18.18 -1.21
N VAL A 96 -6.33 -17.69 -2.12
CA VAL A 96 -5.45 -16.53 -1.90
C VAL A 96 -5.96 -15.33 -2.67
N SER A 97 -6.01 -14.17 -2.04
CA SER A 97 -6.28 -12.89 -2.70
C SER A 97 -5.19 -11.88 -2.42
N ILE A 98 -4.78 -11.14 -3.45
CA ILE A 98 -3.71 -10.14 -3.34
C ILE A 98 -4.06 -8.80 -3.98
N VAL A 99 -3.44 -7.75 -3.45
CA VAL A 99 -3.25 -6.46 -4.13
C VAL A 99 -1.76 -6.18 -4.29
N HIS A 100 -1.39 -5.47 -5.36
CA HIS A 100 -0.01 -5.29 -5.75
C HIS A 100 0.22 -3.89 -6.34
N ASN A 101 1.26 -3.21 -5.85
CA ASN A 101 1.77 -1.96 -6.38
C ASN A 101 3.20 -2.15 -6.85
N GLY A 102 3.44 -2.08 -8.15
CA GLY A 102 4.77 -2.24 -8.70
C GLY A 102 4.75 -2.98 -10.02
N ILE A 103 5.89 -3.56 -10.38
CA ILE A 103 6.10 -4.37 -11.58
C ILE A 103 6.93 -5.59 -11.19
N ILE A 104 6.42 -6.78 -11.50
CA ILE A 104 7.19 -8.02 -11.40
C ILE A 104 7.91 -8.24 -12.73
N GLU A 105 9.23 -8.05 -12.73
CA GLU A 105 10.05 -8.04 -13.95
C GLU A 105 10.19 -9.42 -14.59
N ASN A 106 10.16 -10.48 -13.78
CA ASN A 106 10.27 -11.87 -14.25
C ASN A 106 8.91 -12.59 -14.37
N TYR A 107 7.80 -11.85 -14.48
CA TYR A 107 6.47 -12.44 -14.53
C TYR A 107 6.27 -13.42 -15.70
N GLN A 108 6.91 -13.18 -16.86
CA GLN A 108 6.80 -14.07 -18.03
C GLN A 108 7.41 -15.45 -17.79
N GLU A 109 8.59 -15.48 -17.18
CA GLU A 109 9.30 -16.72 -16.80
C GLU A 109 8.44 -17.52 -15.80
N LEU A 110 7.96 -16.85 -14.74
CA LEU A 110 7.12 -17.46 -13.72
C LEU A 110 5.78 -17.94 -14.27
N LYS A 111 5.14 -17.16 -15.16
CA LYS A 111 3.88 -17.54 -15.79
C LYS A 111 4.03 -18.80 -16.63
N GLN A 112 5.09 -18.90 -17.42
CA GLN A 112 5.36 -20.08 -18.24
C GLN A 112 5.57 -21.34 -17.39
N GLU A 113 6.39 -21.25 -16.33
CA GLU A 113 6.59 -22.35 -15.37
C GLU A 113 5.27 -22.79 -14.72
N LEU A 114 4.46 -21.85 -14.25
CA LEU A 114 3.17 -22.17 -13.62
C LEU A 114 2.18 -22.82 -14.59
N ILE A 115 2.15 -22.39 -15.86
CA ILE A 115 1.34 -23.04 -16.92
C ILE A 115 1.79 -24.49 -17.13
N GLU A 116 3.09 -24.74 -17.18
CA GLU A 116 3.65 -26.10 -17.30
C GLU A 116 3.31 -26.99 -16.10
N LEU A 117 3.15 -26.38 -14.92
CA LEU A 117 2.68 -27.02 -13.70
C LEU A 117 1.14 -27.17 -13.63
N GLY A 118 0.42 -26.77 -14.69
CA GLY A 118 -1.04 -26.93 -14.81
C GLY A 118 -1.87 -25.78 -14.24
N CYS A 119 -1.27 -24.63 -13.94
CA CYS A 119 -1.98 -23.44 -13.50
C CYS A 119 -2.68 -22.73 -14.66
N GLU A 120 -3.91 -22.28 -14.44
CA GLU A 120 -4.66 -21.47 -15.39
C GLU A 120 -4.59 -19.98 -15.02
N PHE A 121 -4.59 -19.12 -16.03
CA PHE A 121 -4.56 -17.66 -15.87
C PHE A 121 -5.77 -17.02 -16.54
N SER A 122 -6.39 -16.08 -15.85
CA SER A 122 -7.59 -15.36 -16.30
C SER A 122 -7.31 -13.93 -16.77
N SER A 123 -6.13 -13.39 -16.46
CA SER A 123 -5.73 -12.01 -16.74
C SER A 123 -4.37 -11.92 -17.44
N GLU A 124 -4.06 -10.69 -17.85
CA GLU A 124 -2.81 -10.33 -18.51
C GLU A 124 -1.82 -9.66 -17.55
N THR A 125 -2.15 -9.56 -16.27
CA THR A 125 -1.35 -8.82 -15.29
C THR A 125 -0.22 -9.69 -14.76
N ASP A 126 0.90 -9.03 -14.48
CA ASP A 126 2.00 -9.59 -13.67
C ASP A 126 1.55 -9.94 -12.25
N SER A 127 0.50 -9.28 -11.77
CA SER A 127 -0.04 -9.43 -10.42
C SER A 127 -0.77 -10.76 -10.23
N GLU A 128 -1.47 -11.28 -11.23
CA GLU A 128 -2.05 -12.62 -11.16
C GLU A 128 -0.96 -13.70 -11.04
N VAL A 129 0.22 -13.49 -11.63
CA VAL A 129 1.37 -14.41 -11.48
C VAL A 129 1.79 -14.53 -10.03
N VAL A 130 1.78 -13.44 -9.27
CA VAL A 130 2.07 -13.46 -7.83
C VAL A 130 0.99 -14.26 -7.07
N ALA A 131 -0.30 -14.02 -7.36
CA ALA A 131 -1.40 -14.73 -6.71
C ALA A 131 -1.32 -16.25 -6.99
N GLN A 132 -1.05 -16.61 -8.26
CA GLN A 132 -0.91 -17.99 -8.69
C GLN A 132 0.30 -18.68 -8.05
N LEU A 133 1.44 -17.99 -7.97
CA LEU A 133 2.65 -18.52 -7.36
C LEU A 133 2.46 -18.80 -5.87
N ILE A 134 1.83 -17.88 -5.13
CA ILE A 134 1.51 -18.08 -3.71
C ILE A 134 0.53 -19.24 -3.55
N ASN A 135 -0.55 -19.27 -4.34
CA ASN A 135 -1.53 -20.37 -4.27
C ASN A 135 -0.90 -21.73 -4.61
N TYR A 136 0.01 -21.78 -5.60
CA TYR A 136 0.73 -23.00 -5.97
C TYR A 136 1.56 -23.55 -4.80
N TYR A 137 2.34 -22.70 -4.13
CA TYR A 137 3.09 -23.11 -2.93
C TYR A 137 2.16 -23.45 -1.76
N TYR A 138 1.05 -22.74 -1.61
CA TYR A 138 0.11 -22.97 -0.52
C TYR A 138 -0.69 -24.27 -0.65
N GLN A 139 -0.80 -24.80 -1.87
CA GLN A 139 -1.37 -26.13 -2.13
C GLN A 139 -0.40 -27.28 -1.81
N GLN A 140 0.89 -26.99 -1.61
CA GLN A 140 1.86 -28.01 -1.19
C GLN A 140 1.66 -28.32 0.30
N SER A 141 1.74 -29.61 0.66
CA SER A 141 1.36 -30.11 2.00
C SER A 141 2.24 -29.62 3.16
N ASP A 142 3.40 -29.07 2.85
CA ASP A 142 4.53 -28.85 3.73
C ASP A 142 4.78 -27.36 4.04
N LEU A 143 3.94 -26.47 3.50
CA LEU A 143 4.01 -25.04 3.74
C LEU A 143 2.71 -24.51 4.35
N ASP A 144 2.85 -23.72 5.42
CA ASP A 144 1.76 -22.90 5.92
C ASP A 144 1.61 -21.62 5.06
N PHE A 145 0.62 -20.78 5.38
CA PHE A 145 0.34 -19.58 4.59
C PHE A 145 1.54 -18.62 4.53
N VAL A 146 2.20 -18.42 5.67
CA VAL A 146 3.42 -17.59 5.77
C VAL A 146 4.56 -18.22 4.97
N GLY A 147 4.76 -19.53 5.06
CA GLY A 147 5.76 -20.28 4.30
C GLY A 147 5.55 -20.21 2.79
N ALA A 148 4.30 -20.31 2.32
CA ALA A 148 3.96 -20.17 0.91
C ALA A 148 4.26 -18.76 0.38
N VAL A 149 3.92 -17.72 1.15
CA VAL A 149 4.27 -16.34 0.79
C VAL A 149 5.78 -16.14 0.78
N ARG A 150 6.49 -16.61 1.81
CA ARG A 150 7.97 -16.53 1.88
C ARG A 150 8.61 -17.18 0.65
N GLN A 151 8.18 -18.39 0.30
CA GLN A 151 8.70 -19.10 -0.85
C GLN A 151 8.46 -18.33 -2.15
N ALA A 152 7.27 -17.75 -2.33
CA ALA A 152 6.97 -16.90 -3.47
C ALA A 152 7.89 -15.67 -3.53
N LEU A 153 8.11 -14.96 -2.41
CA LEU A 153 8.95 -13.76 -2.34
C LEU A 153 10.39 -14.01 -2.82
N THR A 154 10.97 -15.19 -2.55
CA THR A 154 12.32 -15.55 -3.03
C THR A 154 12.45 -15.59 -4.56
N ARG A 155 11.32 -15.76 -5.26
CA ARG A 155 11.28 -15.91 -6.73
C ARG A 155 10.97 -14.59 -7.44
N LEU A 156 10.39 -13.60 -6.76
CA LEU A 156 9.95 -12.34 -7.37
C LEU A 156 11.13 -11.40 -7.62
N LYS A 157 11.20 -10.83 -8.84
CA LYS A 157 12.14 -9.77 -9.20
C LYS A 157 11.38 -8.50 -9.58
N GLY A 158 11.96 -7.34 -9.25
CA GLY A 158 11.39 -6.02 -9.53
C GLY A 158 11.02 -5.26 -8.27
N ALA A 159 10.01 -4.40 -8.39
CA ALA A 159 9.51 -3.57 -7.30
C ALA A 159 8.06 -3.96 -7.02
N TYR A 160 7.70 -4.15 -5.76
CA TYR A 160 6.36 -4.54 -5.35
C TYR A 160 6.05 -4.12 -3.91
N GLY A 161 4.81 -3.70 -3.70
CA GLY A 161 4.15 -3.65 -2.40
C GLY A 161 2.98 -4.60 -2.48
N LEU A 162 2.88 -5.56 -1.57
CA LEU A 162 1.88 -6.62 -1.57
C LEU A 162 1.06 -6.58 -0.29
N ALA A 163 -0.25 -6.83 -0.41
CA ALA A 163 -1.07 -7.25 0.71
C ALA A 163 -1.86 -8.49 0.31
N ILE A 164 -1.83 -9.51 1.16
CA ILE A 164 -2.17 -10.89 0.86
C ILE A 164 -3.06 -11.41 1.99
N ILE A 165 -4.19 -12.02 1.61
CA ILE A 165 -5.13 -12.68 2.53
C ILE A 165 -5.45 -14.08 2.03
N ALA A 166 -5.84 -14.98 2.94
CA ALA A 166 -6.25 -16.34 2.60
C ALA A 166 -7.56 -16.75 3.28
N GLU A 167 -8.42 -17.49 2.58
CA GLU A 167 -9.76 -17.88 3.06
C GLU A 167 -9.74 -18.66 4.37
N ASP A 168 -8.75 -19.53 4.55
CA ASP A 168 -8.57 -20.37 5.73
C ASP A 168 -7.63 -19.77 6.79
N GLN A 169 -7.18 -18.53 6.59
CA GLN A 169 -6.42 -17.75 7.58
C GLN A 169 -7.12 -16.40 7.84
N PRO A 170 -8.36 -16.40 8.38
CA PRO A 170 -9.16 -15.18 8.57
C PRO A 170 -8.57 -14.19 9.57
N ASP A 171 -7.57 -14.63 10.34
CA ASP A 171 -6.91 -13.88 11.41
C ASP A 171 -5.51 -13.38 11.03
N GLN A 172 -5.11 -13.52 9.75
CA GLN A 172 -3.81 -13.09 9.28
C GLN A 172 -3.91 -12.27 7.99
N LEU A 173 -3.22 -11.14 7.98
CA LEU A 173 -2.93 -10.36 6.77
C LEU A 173 -1.40 -10.32 6.60
N ILE A 174 -0.90 -10.71 5.43
CA ILE A 174 0.53 -10.64 5.15
C ILE A 174 0.79 -9.48 4.20
N VAL A 175 1.80 -8.68 4.51
CA VAL A 175 2.31 -7.63 3.62
C VAL A 175 3.77 -7.86 3.29
N ALA A 176 4.21 -7.43 2.12
CA ALA A 176 5.61 -7.47 1.72
C ALA A 176 5.98 -6.24 0.89
N ARG A 177 7.21 -5.77 1.07
CA ARG A 177 7.72 -4.57 0.39
C ARG A 177 9.08 -4.82 -0.25
N GLN A 178 9.20 -4.34 -1.48
CA GLN A 178 10.44 -4.13 -2.20
C GLN A 178 10.30 -2.92 -3.12
N ALA A 179 10.98 -1.80 -2.81
CA ALA A 179 11.04 -0.61 -3.66
C ALA A 179 9.65 0.01 -4.04
N SER A 180 8.61 -0.27 -3.25
CA SER A 180 7.26 0.29 -3.42
C SER A 180 6.71 0.68 -2.04
N PRO A 181 6.25 1.93 -1.83
CA PRO A 181 5.84 2.39 -0.51
C PRO A 181 4.72 1.53 0.09
N LEU A 182 4.94 1.07 1.32
CA LEU A 182 3.97 0.34 2.11
C LEU A 182 4.22 0.62 3.60
N LEU A 183 3.16 0.88 4.34
CA LEU A 183 3.21 1.15 5.77
C LEU A 183 2.09 0.40 6.50
N ILE A 184 2.31 0.20 7.78
CA ILE A 184 1.37 -0.41 8.73
C ILE A 184 0.87 0.70 9.66
N GLY A 185 -0.44 0.78 9.86
CA GLY A 185 -1.08 1.62 10.87
C GLY A 185 -1.59 0.79 12.03
N LEU A 186 -1.42 1.27 13.26
CA LEU A 186 -1.76 0.52 14.46
C LEU A 186 -2.85 1.19 15.29
N SER A 187 -3.85 0.42 15.68
CA SER A 187 -4.84 0.79 16.69
C SER A 187 -5.02 -0.38 17.66
N ASP A 188 -5.66 -0.14 18.81
CA ASP A 188 -5.86 -1.16 19.84
C ASP A 188 -6.69 -2.38 19.37
N HIS A 189 -7.46 -2.22 18.29
CA HIS A 189 -8.43 -3.22 17.83
C HIS A 189 -8.29 -3.57 16.36
N ALA A 190 -7.39 -2.92 15.63
CA ALA A 190 -7.20 -3.16 14.21
C ALA A 190 -5.79 -2.76 13.77
N THR A 191 -5.28 -3.49 12.80
CA THR A 191 -4.06 -3.16 12.07
C THR A 191 -4.46 -2.79 10.65
N TYR A 192 -3.97 -1.66 10.16
CA TYR A 192 -4.23 -1.15 8.82
C TYR A 192 -2.97 -1.24 7.98
N ILE A 193 -3.12 -1.35 6.67
CA ILE A 193 -2.00 -1.24 5.73
C ILE A 193 -2.36 -0.22 4.67
N ALA A 194 -1.38 0.57 4.25
CA ALA A 194 -1.57 1.53 3.16
C ALA A 194 -0.28 1.76 2.38
N SER A 195 -0.40 2.17 1.12
CA SER A 195 0.74 2.72 0.37
C SER A 195 0.95 4.22 0.62
N ASP A 196 0.03 4.85 1.36
CA ASP A 196 0.04 6.28 1.68
C ASP A 196 -0.63 6.51 3.07
N PRO A 197 0.01 7.24 4.00
CA PRO A 197 -0.58 7.52 5.32
C PRO A 197 -1.97 8.17 5.26
N MET A 198 -2.24 8.96 4.20
CA MET A 198 -3.53 9.64 4.01
C MET A 198 -4.71 8.67 4.01
N ALA A 199 -4.51 7.45 3.54
CA ALA A 199 -5.56 6.44 3.47
C ALA A 199 -6.05 6.00 4.85
N ILE A 200 -5.20 6.07 5.88
CA ILE A 200 -5.47 5.52 7.21
C ILE A 200 -5.48 6.56 8.34
N ILE A 201 -5.14 7.83 8.06
CA ILE A 201 -4.96 8.87 9.08
C ILE A 201 -6.20 9.14 9.96
N SER A 202 -7.41 8.77 9.51
CA SER A 202 -8.62 8.90 10.34
C SER A 202 -8.83 7.74 11.31
N TYR A 203 -8.03 6.69 11.20
CA TYR A 203 -8.09 5.52 12.06
C TYR A 203 -6.92 5.47 13.04
N THR A 204 -5.75 5.97 12.63
CA THR A 204 -4.56 6.03 13.47
C THR A 204 -3.52 7.00 12.92
N ASP A 205 -2.76 7.61 13.83
CA ASP A 205 -1.54 8.38 13.57
C ASP A 205 -0.26 7.59 13.88
N ARG A 206 -0.38 6.38 14.45
CA ARG A 206 0.73 5.49 14.78
C ARG A 206 1.02 4.57 13.60
N ILE A 207 2.18 4.76 12.98
CA ILE A 207 2.56 4.00 11.79
C ILE A 207 3.94 3.36 11.90
N ILE A 208 4.17 2.38 11.04
CA ILE A 208 5.47 1.78 10.75
C ILE A 208 5.67 1.82 9.24
N TYR A 209 6.75 2.42 8.77
CA TYR A 209 7.20 2.24 7.40
C TYR A 209 7.96 0.92 7.31
N LEU A 210 7.49 -0.01 6.47
CA LEU A 210 8.28 -1.19 6.14
C LEU A 210 9.51 -0.77 5.35
N GLU A 211 10.66 -1.42 5.55
CA GLU A 211 11.83 -1.20 4.70
C GLU A 211 11.78 -2.11 3.46
N ASP A 212 12.74 -1.93 2.56
CA ASP A 212 12.88 -2.80 1.40
C ASP A 212 13.38 -4.18 1.84
N LYS A 213 12.85 -5.24 1.22
CA LYS A 213 13.09 -6.64 1.59
C LYS A 213 12.56 -7.02 2.97
N GLU A 214 11.46 -6.40 3.37
CA GLU A 214 10.72 -6.77 4.58
C GLU A 214 9.32 -7.29 4.24
N TYR A 215 8.84 -8.23 5.05
CA TYR A 215 7.45 -8.63 5.09
C TYR A 215 6.95 -8.61 6.52
N ALA A 216 5.64 -8.46 6.70
CA ALA A 216 5.04 -8.51 8.02
C ALA A 216 3.81 -9.41 8.04
N VAL A 217 3.65 -10.11 9.16
CA VAL A 217 2.44 -10.87 9.49
C VAL A 217 1.65 -10.02 10.47
N LEU A 218 0.41 -9.69 10.10
CA LEU A 218 -0.44 -8.77 10.84
C LEU A 218 -1.66 -9.50 11.36
N GLU A 219 -1.99 -9.25 12.61
CA GLU A 219 -3.26 -9.62 13.22
C GLU A 219 -3.92 -8.36 13.78
N ALA A 220 -5.09 -8.50 14.40
CA ALA A 220 -5.82 -7.37 14.94
C ALA A 220 -5.04 -6.66 16.07
N GLY A 221 -4.49 -5.48 15.78
CA GLY A 221 -3.73 -4.67 16.75
C GLY A 221 -2.32 -5.18 17.04
N SER A 222 -1.84 -6.19 16.31
CA SER A 222 -0.49 -6.72 16.44
C SER A 222 0.20 -6.84 15.07
N TYR A 223 1.52 -6.89 15.09
CA TYR A 223 2.35 -7.03 13.91
C TYR A 223 3.66 -7.75 14.29
N GLN A 224 4.22 -8.46 13.31
CA GLN A 224 5.59 -8.97 13.37
C GLN A 224 6.25 -8.70 12.03
N VAL A 225 7.38 -7.98 12.04
CA VAL A 225 8.14 -7.64 10.83
C VAL A 225 9.36 -8.55 10.73
N TYR A 226 9.62 -9.04 9.52
CA TYR A 226 10.75 -9.91 9.19
C TYR A 226 11.46 -9.37 7.96
N ASP A 227 12.78 -9.57 7.90
CA ASP A 227 13.49 -9.46 6.63
C ASP A 227 13.25 -10.70 5.75
N PHE A 228 13.69 -10.66 4.50
CA PHE A 228 13.55 -11.79 3.57
C PHE A 228 14.43 -13.00 3.94
N ASP A 229 15.40 -12.83 4.84
CA ASP A 229 16.18 -13.93 5.44
C ASP A 229 15.46 -14.53 6.68
N HIS A 230 14.26 -14.03 6.99
CA HIS A 230 13.37 -14.47 8.07
C HIS A 230 13.82 -14.12 9.48
N ASN A 231 14.70 -13.14 9.62
CA ASN A 231 15.06 -12.60 10.91
C ASN A 231 13.97 -11.62 11.36
N LEU A 232 13.54 -11.75 12.62
CA LEU A 232 12.62 -10.80 13.24
C LEU A 232 13.30 -9.42 13.34
N ARG A 233 12.58 -8.39 12.93
CA ARG A 233 13.03 -6.99 12.97
C ARG A 233 12.41 -6.29 14.17
N ASP A 234 13.23 -5.57 14.91
CA ASP A 234 12.77 -4.70 15.98
C ASP A 234 12.39 -3.35 15.38
N VAL A 235 11.09 -3.13 15.19
CA VAL A 235 10.54 -1.94 14.55
C VAL A 235 9.58 -1.26 15.51
N THR A 236 9.78 0.04 15.76
CA THR A 236 8.96 0.81 16.69
C THR A 236 8.00 1.71 15.91
N PRO A 237 6.70 1.77 16.27
CA PRO A 237 5.77 2.68 15.64
C PRO A 237 6.10 4.13 15.94
N GLU A 238 6.02 4.98 14.93
CA GLU A 238 6.16 6.43 15.02
C GLU A 238 4.78 7.09 14.95
N THR A 239 4.62 8.24 15.62
CA THR A 239 3.42 9.07 15.51
C THR A 239 3.64 10.14 14.46
N ILE A 240 2.77 10.21 13.45
CA ILE A 240 2.84 11.26 12.43
C ILE A 240 1.98 12.46 12.84
N GLU A 241 2.59 13.64 12.82
CA GLU A 241 1.86 14.91 12.90
C GLU A 241 1.27 15.27 11.53
N LEU A 242 0.14 14.67 11.18
CA LEU A 242 -0.64 15.03 10.00
C LEU A 242 -1.96 15.67 10.44
N ASP A 243 -2.21 16.90 9.99
CA ASP A 243 -3.50 17.56 10.19
C ASP A 243 -4.50 17.08 9.12
N PRO A 244 -5.58 16.36 9.50
CA PRO A 244 -6.60 15.90 8.55
C PRO A 244 -7.26 17.04 7.77
N GLY A 245 -7.26 18.28 8.30
CA GLY A 245 -7.78 19.47 7.65
C GLY A 245 -7.01 19.85 6.38
N GLN A 246 -5.72 19.53 6.29
CA GLN A 246 -4.90 19.82 5.10
C GLN A 246 -5.31 18.98 3.88
N ILE A 247 -6.02 17.87 4.12
CA ILE A 247 -6.42 16.87 3.11
C ILE A 247 -7.80 17.19 2.50
N GLN A 248 -8.51 18.17 3.06
CA GLN A 248 -9.79 18.61 2.52
C GLN A 248 -9.62 19.74 1.52
N LYS A 249 -10.63 19.99 0.70
CA LYS A 249 -10.61 21.16 -0.18
C LYS A 249 -10.75 22.48 0.58
N SER A 250 -11.04 22.48 1.88
CA SER A 250 -11.05 23.67 2.75
C SER A 250 -11.82 24.87 2.18
N GLY A 251 -12.99 24.62 1.57
CA GLY A 251 -13.83 25.65 0.96
C GLY A 251 -13.52 25.99 -0.51
N TYR A 252 -12.45 25.43 -1.09
CA TYR A 252 -12.10 25.59 -2.49
C TYR A 252 -12.81 24.57 -3.40
N ALA A 253 -13.00 24.92 -4.68
CA ALA A 253 -13.62 24.02 -5.65
C ALA A 253 -12.71 22.83 -6.03
N HIS A 254 -11.39 23.06 -6.07
CA HIS A 254 -10.37 22.10 -6.52
C HIS A 254 -9.13 22.16 -5.61
N PHE A 255 -8.38 21.05 -5.51
CA PHE A 255 -7.11 21.01 -4.78
C PHE A 255 -6.08 21.96 -5.37
N LEU A 256 -5.98 22.06 -6.71
CA LEU A 256 -5.03 22.94 -7.37
C LEU A 256 -5.14 24.39 -6.92
N ILE A 257 -6.35 24.95 -6.84
CA ILE A 257 -6.52 26.34 -6.41
C ILE A 257 -6.28 26.51 -4.91
N LYS A 258 -6.64 25.51 -4.08
CA LYS A 258 -6.27 25.49 -2.65
C LYS A 258 -4.76 25.58 -2.50
N GLU A 259 -4.03 24.66 -3.13
CA GLU A 259 -2.56 24.56 -3.04
C GLU A 259 -1.85 25.82 -3.55
N ILE A 260 -2.35 26.45 -4.62
CA ILE A 260 -1.84 27.74 -5.09
C ILE A 260 -2.04 28.83 -4.03
N MET A 261 -3.23 28.88 -3.42
CA MET A 261 -3.58 29.91 -2.43
C MET A 261 -2.87 29.70 -1.08
N GLU A 262 -2.52 28.46 -0.74
CA GLU A 262 -1.79 28.09 0.47
C GLU A 262 -0.26 28.28 0.36
N GLN A 263 0.27 28.64 -0.82
CA GLN A 263 1.71 28.86 -1.01
C GLN A 263 2.36 29.80 0.02
N PRO A 264 1.75 30.93 0.43
CA PRO A 264 2.34 31.80 1.46
C PRO A 264 2.58 31.07 2.79
N GLU A 265 1.61 30.26 3.21
CA GLU A 265 1.72 29.46 4.44
C GLU A 265 2.71 28.30 4.27
N ALA A 266 2.68 27.63 3.11
CA ALA A 266 3.63 26.56 2.79
C ALA A 266 5.09 27.06 2.85
N VAL A 267 5.38 28.25 2.32
CA VAL A 267 6.70 28.88 2.41
C VAL A 267 7.07 29.17 3.87
N ILE A 268 6.16 29.73 4.67
CA ILE A 268 6.40 29.98 6.10
C ILE A 268 6.72 28.66 6.83
N ASN A 269 5.99 27.59 6.55
CA ASN A 269 6.20 26.28 7.16
C ASN A 269 7.56 25.67 6.80
N VAL A 270 7.97 25.77 5.52
CA VAL A 270 9.30 25.30 5.06
C VAL A 270 10.45 26.05 5.75
N LEU A 271 10.27 27.32 6.08
CA LEU A 271 11.28 28.16 6.72
C LEU A 271 11.25 28.10 8.26
N ARG A 272 10.17 27.58 8.85
CA ARG A 272 9.95 27.55 10.31
C ARG A 272 11.06 26.76 11.00
N GLY A 273 11.70 27.38 12.00
CA GLY A 273 12.80 26.78 12.76
C GLY A 273 14.12 26.64 11.98
N ARG A 274 14.18 27.06 10.71
CA ARG A 274 15.38 26.93 9.86
C ARG A 274 16.13 28.23 9.62
N ILE A 275 15.52 29.39 9.93
CA ILE A 275 16.15 30.70 9.79
C ILE A 275 16.42 31.29 11.17
N ASP A 276 17.69 31.59 11.43
CA ASP A 276 18.09 32.43 12.56
C ASP A 276 18.20 33.88 12.07
N LYS A 277 17.19 34.68 12.43
CA LYS A 277 17.13 36.09 12.05
C LYS A 277 18.13 36.97 12.81
N GLN A 278 18.60 36.53 13.98
CA GLN A 278 19.54 37.32 14.80
C GLN A 278 20.95 37.20 14.24
N ASN A 279 21.35 35.98 13.87
CA ASN A 279 22.68 35.70 13.34
C ASN A 279 22.77 35.69 11.81
N PHE A 280 21.66 35.97 11.11
CA PHE A 280 21.55 35.87 9.65
C PHE A 280 22.05 34.52 9.10
N SER A 281 21.74 33.45 9.83
CA SER A 281 22.17 32.10 9.51
C SER A 281 20.97 31.17 9.32
N SER A 282 21.24 29.95 8.87
CA SER A 282 20.23 28.91 8.71
C SER A 282 20.67 27.61 9.35
N HIS A 283 19.68 26.79 9.72
CA HIS A 283 19.92 25.46 10.26
C HIS A 283 19.06 24.44 9.53
N LEU A 284 19.71 23.44 8.93
CA LEU A 284 19.08 22.33 8.22
C LEU A 284 19.14 21.08 9.09
N GLY A 285 18.34 21.05 10.17
CA GLY A 285 18.39 20.00 11.20
C GLY A 285 18.13 18.57 10.73
N GLY A 286 17.63 18.37 9.51
CA GLY A 286 17.47 17.03 8.93
C GLY A 286 18.76 16.39 8.42
N LEU A 287 19.80 17.19 8.13
CA LEU A 287 21.05 16.66 7.57
C LEU A 287 22.09 16.38 8.66
N ASN A 288 22.08 17.12 9.78
CA ASN A 288 23.03 16.98 10.90
C ASN A 288 24.50 16.82 10.47
N LEU A 289 24.87 17.40 9.33
CA LEU A 289 26.23 17.39 8.80
C LEU A 289 26.99 18.61 9.31
N PRO A 290 28.27 18.46 9.69
CA PRO A 290 29.08 19.59 10.13
C PRO A 290 29.41 20.53 8.96
N ASP A 291 29.57 21.83 9.24
CA ASP A 291 29.89 22.86 8.24
C ASP A 291 31.11 22.50 7.38
N ASP A 292 32.12 21.88 7.99
CA ASP A 292 33.34 21.46 7.30
C ASP A 292 33.10 20.35 6.27
N TYR A 293 32.04 19.56 6.43
CA TYR A 293 31.61 18.61 5.40
C TYR A 293 31.08 19.35 4.18
N PHE A 294 30.16 20.32 4.40
CA PHE A 294 29.59 21.12 3.30
C PHE A 294 30.66 21.90 2.53
N ARG A 295 31.67 22.43 3.23
CA ARG A 295 32.79 23.18 2.61
C ARG A 295 33.68 22.32 1.70
N LYS A 296 33.68 21.00 1.88
CA LYS A 296 34.48 20.05 1.08
C LYS A 296 33.76 19.54 -0.16
N ILE A 297 32.47 19.85 -0.32
CA ILE A 297 31.70 19.45 -1.50
C ILE A 297 32.19 20.26 -2.70
N ASP A 298 32.80 19.58 -3.67
CA ASP A 298 33.32 20.17 -4.91
C ASP A 298 32.39 19.97 -6.11
N ARG A 299 31.38 19.09 -5.98
CA ARG A 299 30.39 18.81 -7.01
C ARG A 299 29.02 18.48 -6.42
N ILE A 300 27.98 19.11 -6.96
CA ILE A 300 26.57 18.81 -6.66
C ILE A 300 25.92 18.26 -7.93
N LEU A 301 25.28 17.10 -7.80
CA LEU A 301 24.49 16.47 -8.86
C LEU A 301 23.02 16.51 -8.43
N ILE A 302 22.17 17.17 -9.22
CA ILE A 302 20.72 17.25 -8.98
C ILE A 302 20.05 16.35 -10.02
N VAL A 303 19.26 15.38 -9.56
CA VAL A 303 18.50 14.45 -10.41
C VAL A 303 17.04 14.58 -10.05
N ALA A 304 16.21 14.95 -11.03
CA ALA A 304 14.77 15.16 -10.86
C ALA A 304 14.03 14.98 -12.20
N CYS A 305 12.70 14.86 -12.13
CA CYS A 305 11.81 14.72 -13.29
C CYS A 305 10.65 15.73 -13.21
N GLY A 306 10.17 16.21 -14.36
CA GLY A 306 8.99 17.07 -14.44
C GLY A 306 9.16 18.42 -13.72
N THR A 307 8.15 18.87 -12.98
CA THR A 307 8.18 20.16 -12.25
C THR A 307 9.32 20.24 -11.24
N ALA A 308 9.76 19.12 -10.65
CA ALA A 308 10.86 19.10 -9.67
C ALA A 308 12.25 19.38 -10.28
N TYR A 309 12.37 19.34 -11.61
CA TYR A 309 13.61 19.65 -12.32
C TYR A 309 13.83 21.15 -12.56
N TYR A 310 12.75 21.94 -12.63
CA TYR A 310 12.79 23.39 -12.85
C TYR A 310 13.11 24.15 -11.56
#